data_AF-A0A3S8RNX8-F1
#
_entry.id   AF-A0A3S8RNX8-F1
#
_cell.length_a   1.000
_cell.length_b   1.000
_cell.length_c   1.000
_cell.angle_alpha   90.00
_cell.angle_beta   90.00
_cell.angle_gamma   90.00
#
_symmetry.space_group_name_H-M   'P 1'
#
loop_
_entity.id
_entity.type
_entity.pdbx_description
1 polymer ?
#
loop_
_entity_poly.entity_id
_entity_poly.type
_entity_poly.pdbx_seq_one_letter_code
_entity_poly.pdbx_strand_id
1 'polypeptide(L)' 'MLNKRKKRKLLTEEEIQEKFKGVEFEKNDTTAMIIAAIVTLLPALLLVLGLIYGLLWLIFIG' A
#
# COMPACT_ATOMS: atom_id res chain seq x y z
N MET A 1 -27.38 8.09 27.77
CA MET A 1 -27.57 7.31 26.52
C MET A 1 -26.20 6.93 25.98
N LEU A 2 -25.83 5.65 26.07
CA LEU A 2 -24.51 5.16 25.64
C LEU A 2 -24.44 5.15 24.10
N ASN A 3 -23.53 5.98 23.56
CA ASN A 3 -23.23 6.11 22.15
C ASN A 3 -22.68 4.77 21.61
N LYS A 4 -23.52 3.98 20.92
CA LYS A 4 -23.12 2.76 20.23
C LYS A 4 -22.20 3.15 19.06
N ARG A 5 -20.89 3.11 19.28
CA ARG A 5 -19.90 3.11 18.18
C ARG A 5 -20.22 1.91 17.28
N LYS A 6 -20.84 2.18 16.13
CA LYS A 6 -21.21 1.20 15.12
C LYS A 6 -19.91 0.55 14.61
N LYS A 7 -19.53 -0.62 15.16
CA LYS A 7 -18.44 -1.41 14.60
C LYS A 7 -18.85 -1.71 13.15
N ARG A 8 -18.10 -1.18 12.17
CA ARG A 8 -18.30 -1.53 10.78
C ARG A 8 -18.06 -3.04 10.69
N LYS A 9 -19.10 -3.79 10.33
CA LYS A 9 -19.01 -5.23 10.15
C LYS A 9 -18.03 -5.45 8.99
N LEU A 10 -17.02 -6.30 9.19
CA LEU A 10 -16.17 -6.74 8.09
C LEU A 10 -17.06 -7.52 7.11
N LEU A 11 -16.84 -7.31 5.82
CA LEU A 11 -17.57 -8.03 4.77
C LEU A 11 -17.19 -9.51 4.83
N THR A 12 -18.16 -10.39 4.62
CA THR A 12 -17.90 -11.83 4.44
C THR A 12 -17.28 -12.10 3.07
N GLU A 13 -16.62 -13.25 2.90
CA GLU A 13 -16.03 -13.66 1.62
C GLU A 13 -17.05 -13.64 0.47
N GLU A 14 -18.28 -14.08 0.74
CA GLU A 14 -19.38 -14.07 -0.21
C GLU A 14 -19.76 -12.65 -0.63
N GLU A 15 -19.86 -11.71 0.32
CA GLU A 15 -20.16 -10.30 0.06
C GLU A 15 -19.03 -9.61 -0.73
N ILE A 16 -17.78 -10.05 -0.53
CA ILE A 16 -16.62 -9.57 -1.29
C ILE A 16 -16.70 -10.12 -2.72
N GLN A 17 -16.84 -11.43 -2.89
CA GLN A 17 -16.95 -12.04 -4.22
C GLN A 17 -18.12 -11.48 -5.03
N GLU A 18 -19.27 -11.23 -4.40
CA GLU A 18 -20.43 -10.64 -5.06
C GLU A 18 -20.15 -9.20 -5.51
N LYS A 19 -19.43 -8.40 -4.70
CA LYS A 19 -19.02 -7.04 -5.07
C LYS A 19 -18.03 -6.99 -6.23
N PHE A 20 -17.16 -7.98 -6.35
CA PHE A 20 -16.13 -8.04 -7.40
C PHE A 20 -16.51 -8.94 -8.59
N LYS A 21 -17.70 -9.55 -8.58
CA LYS A 21 -18.15 -10.54 -9.56
C LYS A 21 -18.23 -10.03 -11.01
N GLY A 22 -18.31 -8.72 -11.20
CA GLY A 22 -18.34 -8.06 -12.52
C GLY A 22 -17.07 -7.27 -12.85
N VAL A 23 -16.04 -7.36 -12.01
CA VAL A 23 -14.76 -6.68 -12.23
C VAL A 23 -13.83 -7.66 -12.93
N GLU A 24 -13.75 -7.56 -14.26
CA GLU A 24 -12.76 -8.29 -15.04
C GLU A 24 -11.39 -7.63 -14.84
N PHE A 25 -10.56 -8.20 -13.98
CA PHE A 25 -9.17 -7.77 -13.85
C PHE A 25 -8.38 -8.27 -15.06
N GLU A 26 -8.17 -7.40 -16.04
CA GLU A 26 -7.25 -7.70 -17.12
C GLU A 26 -5.84 -7.89 -16.56
N LYS A 27 -5.10 -8.88 -17.09
CA LYS A 27 -3.73 -9.16 -16.66
C LYS A 27 -2.82 -7.94 -16.76
N ASN A 28 -3.07 -7.08 -17.75
CA ASN A 28 -2.31 -5.85 -17.96
C ASN A 28 -2.58 -4.79 -16.88
N ASP A 29 -3.81 -4.70 -16.36
CA ASP A 29 -4.15 -3.78 -15.26
C ASP A 29 -3.44 -4.16 -13.98
N THR A 30 -3.26 -5.45 -13.73
CA THR A 30 -2.50 -5.92 -12.56
C THR A 30 -1.03 -5.49 -12.65
N THR A 31 -0.41 -5.66 -13.82
CA THR A 31 0.98 -5.20 -14.04
C THR A 31 1.09 -3.69 -13.93
N ALA A 32 0.13 -2.93 -14.48
CA ALA A 32 0.10 -1.47 -14.39
C ALA A 32 0.00 -0.99 -12.93
N MET A 33 -0.88 -1.60 -12.12
CA MET A 33 -0.99 -1.28 -10.69
C MET A 33 0.30 -1.57 -9.93
N ILE A 34 0.97 -2.68 -10.21
CA ILE A 34 2.25 -3.03 -9.56
C ILE A 34 3.32 -1.99 -9.92
N ILE A 35 3.41 -1.62 -11.20
CA ILE A 35 4.35 -0.57 -11.64
C ILE A 35 4.01 0.75 -10.97
N ALA A 36 2.74 1.14 -10.89
CA ALA A 36 2.30 2.36 -10.22
C ALA A 36 2.69 2.38 -8.73
N ALA A 37 2.51 1.24 -8.04
CA ALA A 37 2.91 1.10 -6.64
C ALA A 37 4.43 1.24 -6.48
N ILE A 38 5.23 0.60 -7.33
CA ILE A 38 6.69 0.72 -7.32
C ILE A 38 7.13 2.16 -7.57
N VAL A 39 6.61 2.80 -8.62
CA VAL A 39 6.96 4.19 -8.99
C VAL A 39 6.59 5.16 -7.87
N THR A 40 5.51 4.90 -7.12
CA THR A 40 5.09 5.76 -6.01
C THR A 40 5.90 5.54 -4.74
N LEU A 41 6.16 4.28 -4.37
CA LEU A 41 6.77 3.94 -3.08
C LEU A 41 8.30 3.91 -3.12
N LEU A 42 8.88 3.45 -4.22
CA LEU A 42 10.32 3.21 -4.33
C LEU A 42 11.14 4.51 -4.19
N PRO A 43 10.78 5.65 -4.81
CA PRO A 43 11.56 6.88 -4.64
C PRO A 43 11.57 7.40 -3.20
N ALA A 44 10.42 7.37 -2.53
CA ALA A 44 10.31 7.79 -1.13
C ALA A 44 11.14 6.88 -0.21
N LEU A 45 11.06 5.56 -0.42
CA LEU A 45 11.86 4.59 0.33
C LEU A 45 13.37 4.83 0.12
N LEU A 46 13.79 5.03 -1.13
CA LEU A 46 15.20 5.31 -1.46
C LEU A 46 15.69 6.62 -0.85
N LEU A 47 14.86 7.65 -0.77
CA LEU A 47 15.21 8.91 -0.10
C LEU A 47 15.45 8.70 1.40
N VAL A 48 14.58 7.96 2.07
CA VAL A 48 14.74 7.67 3.51
C VAL A 48 16.00 6.83 3.75
N LEU A 49 16.19 5.77 2.97
CA LEU A 49 17.38 4.93 3.07
C LEU A 49 18.66 5.72 2.76
N GLY A 50 18.61 6.59 1.74
CA GLY A 50 19.72 7.47 1.37
C GLY A 50 20.06 8.47 2.46
N LEU A 51 19.06 9.06 3.13
CA LEU A 51 19.28 9.94 4.29
C LEU A 51 19.93 9.19 5.44
N ILE A 52 19.41 8.00 5.80
CA ILE A 52 19.98 7.18 6.87
C ILE A 52 21.43 6.81 6.54
N TYR A 53 21.67 6.30 5.33
CA TYR A 53 23.01 5.94 4.88
C TYR A 53 23.95 7.14 4.87
N GLY A 54 23.51 8.29 4.38
CA GLY A 54 24.29 9.53 4.37
C GLY A 54 24.63 10.03 5.77
N LEU A 55 23.70 9.95 6.72
CA LEU A 55 23.95 10.29 8.12
C LEU A 55 24.96 9.33 8.76
N LEU A 56 24.82 8.02 8.53
CA LEU A 56 25.77 7.03 9.02
C LEU A 56 27.16 7.27 8.43
N TRP A 57 27.26 7.55 7.14
CA TRP A 57 28.53 7.88 6.50
C TRP A 57 29.19 9.11 7.14
N LEU A 58 28.43 10.19 7.35
CA LEU A 58 28.93 11.43 7.94
C LEU A 58 29.42 11.24 9.38
N ILE A 59 28.77 10.37 10.16
CA ILE A 59 29.14 10.13 11.57
C ILE A 59 30.31 9.16 11.73
N PHE A 60 30.38 8.12 10.89
CA PHE A 60 31.30 6.99 11.12
C PHE A 60 32.49 6.92 10.17
N ILE A 61 32.43 7.57 9.00
CA ILE A 61 33.45 7.46 7.94
C ILE A 61 33.97 8.84 7.51
N GLY A 62 33.10 9.84 7.46
CA GLY A 62 33.40 11.21 7.01
C GLY A 62 34.25 12.03 7.94
#